data_AF-A0AAV4V1D4-F1
#
_entry.id   AF-A0AAV4V1D4-F1
#
_cell.length_a   1.000
_cell.length_b   1.000
_cell.length_c   1.000
_cell.angle_alpha   90.00
_cell.angle_beta   90.00
_cell.angle_gamma   90.00
#
_symmetry.space_group_name_H-M   'P 1'
#
loop_
_entity.id
_entity.type
_entity.pdbx_description
1 polymer ?
#
loop_
_entity_poly.entity_id
_entity_poly.type
_entity_poly.pdbx_seq_one_letter_code
_entity_poly.pdbx_strand_id
1 'polypeptide(L)'
;GFDLANQFCEWSFDYNTGEYPHFEVNFDQFPSEQEQTSYIRAYLDQLVLEGVFQPTDVESEIKTILKEIDVFCMAAHLLWSLWSHKMTFLSVMDFAHKEHGKVRTQAYFAIKEKYLKREICNGGSELIVPDQ
;
A
#
# COMPACT_ATOMS: atom_id res chain seq x y z
N GLY A 1 4.16 -2.58 -9.62
CA GLY A 1 3.38 -2.59 -8.37
C GLY A 1 3.65 -1.45 -7.38
N PHE A 2 4.89 -1.26 -6.88
CA PHE A 2 5.13 -0.48 -5.64
C PHE A 2 4.54 0.93 -5.58
N ASP A 3 4.83 1.80 -6.55
CA ASP A 3 4.37 3.19 -6.51
C ASP A 3 2.84 3.29 -6.52
N LEU A 4 2.15 2.42 -7.26
CA LEU A 4 0.70 2.34 -7.30
C LEU A 4 0.13 1.89 -5.96
N ALA A 5 0.69 0.83 -5.37
CA ALA A 5 0.28 0.35 -4.06
C ALA A 5 0.50 1.40 -2.97
N ASN A 6 1.63 2.12 -3.02
CA ASN A 6 1.90 3.24 -2.11
C ASN A 6 0.88 4.37 -2.30
N GLN A 7 0.59 4.76 -3.54
CA GLN A 7 -0.43 5.77 -3.83
C GLN A 7 -1.81 5.37 -3.27
N PHE A 8 -2.20 4.11 -3.41
CA PHE A 8 -3.46 3.59 -2.87
C PHE A 8 -3.46 3.58 -1.34
N CYS A 9 -2.34 3.25 -0.69
CA CYS A 9 -2.21 3.40 0.76
C CYS A 9 -2.44 4.85 1.20
N GLU A 10 -1.90 5.85 0.47
CA GLU A 10 -2.07 7.26 0.82
C GLU A 10 -3.51 7.77 0.68
N TRP A 11 -4.40 7.10 -0.06
CA TRP A 11 -5.83 7.44 -0.05
C TRP A 11 -6.45 7.28 1.34
N SER A 12 -5.86 6.47 2.20
CA SER A 12 -6.31 6.29 3.58
C SER A 12 -5.73 7.30 4.56
N PHE A 13 -4.83 8.19 4.14
CA PHE A 13 -4.13 9.13 5.02
C PHE A 13 -4.38 10.57 4.58
N ASP A 14 -4.95 11.38 5.47
CA ASP A 14 -5.09 12.82 5.27
C ASP A 14 -4.10 13.56 6.17
N TYR A 15 -3.16 14.30 5.58
CA TYR A 15 -2.17 15.11 6.30
C TYR A 15 -2.54 16.60 6.36
N ASN A 16 -3.70 16.99 5.82
CA ASN A 16 -4.16 18.38 5.80
C ASN A 16 -4.95 18.74 7.07
N THR A 17 -4.45 18.31 8.22
CA THR A 17 -5.06 18.54 9.53
C THR A 17 -4.23 19.55 10.31
N GLY A 18 -4.86 20.65 10.72
CA GLY A 18 -4.18 21.76 11.40
C GLY A 18 -3.78 21.47 12.85
N GLU A 19 -4.32 20.40 13.44
CA GLU A 19 -4.10 20.03 14.84
C GLU A 19 -3.31 18.72 14.96
N TYR A 20 -2.54 18.59 16.04
CA TYR A 20 -1.86 17.34 16.39
C TYR A 20 -2.89 16.19 16.43
N PRO A 21 -2.64 15.02 15.80
CA PRO A 21 -1.34 14.49 15.36
C PRO A 21 -0.87 14.92 13.95
N HIS A 22 -1.55 15.88 13.30
CA HIS A 22 -1.29 16.35 11.94
C HIS A 22 -1.50 15.28 10.85
N PHE A 23 -2.26 14.24 11.18
CA PHE A 23 -2.84 13.33 10.20
C PHE A 23 -4.11 12.66 10.72
N GLU A 24 -5.01 12.32 9.81
CA GLU A 24 -6.15 11.43 10.04
C GLU A 24 -6.01 10.19 9.17
N VAL A 25 -6.59 9.07 9.64
CA VAL A 25 -6.53 7.79 8.91
C VAL A 25 -7.92 7.21 8.78
N ASN A 26 -8.32 6.94 7.54
CA ASN A 26 -9.56 6.27 7.20
C ASN A 26 -9.30 5.15 6.18
N PHE A 27 -9.19 3.91 6.67
CA PHE A 27 -8.95 2.75 5.80
C PHE A 27 -10.15 2.41 4.91
N ASP A 28 -11.35 2.93 5.18
CA ASP A 28 -12.50 2.77 4.28
C ASP A 28 -12.34 3.58 2.99
N GLN A 29 -11.39 4.52 2.93
CA GLN A 29 -11.02 5.27 1.72
C GLN A 29 -9.99 4.54 0.85
N PHE A 30 -9.48 3.38 1.28
CA PHE A 30 -8.63 2.58 0.40
C PHE A 30 -9.41 2.20 -0.87
N PRO A 31 -8.84 2.38 -2.08
CA PRO A 31 -9.59 2.22 -3.32
C PRO A 31 -10.11 0.79 -3.48
N SER A 32 -11.36 0.68 -3.91
CA SER A 32 -11.95 -0.59 -4.33
C SER A 32 -11.20 -1.20 -5.52
N GLU A 33 -11.34 -2.50 -5.76
CA GLU A 33 -10.70 -3.15 -6.92
C GLU A 33 -11.10 -2.50 -8.26
N GLN A 34 -12.33 -1.99 -8.35
CA GLN A 34 -12.80 -1.23 -9.52
C GLN A 34 -12.02 0.08 -9.68
N GLU A 35 -11.86 0.85 -8.61
CA GLU A 35 -11.08 2.11 -8.63
C GLU A 35 -9.61 1.85 -8.93
N GLN A 36 -9.01 0.81 -8.32
CA GLN A 36 -7.65 0.39 -8.63
C GLN A 36 -7.51 0.03 -10.10
N THR A 37 -8.43 -0.77 -10.66
CA THR A 37 -8.43 -1.15 -12.07
C THR A 37 -8.53 0.07 -12.99
N SER A 38 -9.45 1.00 -12.69
CA SER A 38 -9.61 2.24 -13.46
C SER A 38 -8.35 3.12 -13.40
N TYR A 39 -7.73 3.25 -12.23
CA TYR A 39 -6.50 4.03 -12.06
C TYR A 39 -5.32 3.41 -12.81
N ILE A 40 -5.11 2.09 -12.67
CA ILE A 40 -4.05 1.35 -13.35
C ILE A 40 -4.24 1.43 -14.87
N ARG A 41 -5.47 1.26 -15.37
CA ARG A 41 -5.78 1.39 -16.79
C ARG A 41 -5.43 2.77 -17.32
N ALA A 42 -5.86 3.83 -16.64
CA ALA A 42 -5.55 5.19 -17.08
C ALA A 42 -4.04 5.45 -17.14
N TYR A 43 -3.28 4.91 -16.18
CA TYR A 43 -1.81 4.96 -16.20
C TYR A 43 -1.22 4.20 -17.40
N LEU A 44 -1.66 2.98 -17.67
CA LEU A 44 -1.17 2.18 -18.81
C LEU A 44 -1.57 2.77 -20.15
N ASP A 45 -2.79 3.30 -20.27
CA ASP A 45 -3.27 3.98 -21.49
C ASP A 45 -2.40 5.18 -21.82
N GLN A 46 -1.94 5.93 -20.82
CA GLN A 46 -0.98 7.02 -21.01
C GLN A 46 0.36 6.51 -21.55
N LEU A 47 0.88 5.40 -21.02
CA LEU A 47 2.12 4.78 -21.54
C LEU A 47 1.97 4.24 -22.96
N VAL A 48 0.77 3.78 -23.32
CA VAL A 48 0.43 3.39 -24.70
C VAL A 48 0.45 4.60 -25.63
N LEU A 49 -0.14 5.72 -25.22
CA LEU A 49 -0.12 6.97 -26.01
C LEU A 49 1.31 7.50 -26.21
N GLU A 50 2.17 7.32 -25.21
CA GLU A 50 3.60 7.69 -25.28
C GLU A 50 4.44 6.69 -26.09
N GLY A 51 3.86 5.57 -26.54
CA GLY A 51 4.55 4.53 -27.30
C GLY A 51 5.53 3.70 -26.45
N VAL A 52 5.44 3.78 -25.13
CA VAL A 52 6.27 3.03 -24.17
C VAL A 52 5.68 1.64 -23.89
N PHE A 53 4.37 1.49 -24.04
CA PHE A 53 3.65 0.25 -23.73
C PHE A 53 2.77 -0.23 -24.89
N GLN A 54 2.60 -1.54 -25.03
CA GLN A 54 1.78 -2.09 -26.12
C GLN A 54 0.30 -2.14 -25.73
N PRO A 55 -0.63 -1.66 -26.58
CA PRO A 55 -2.06 -1.73 -26.30
C PRO A 55 -2.57 -3.15 -26.04
N THR A 56 -1.95 -4.15 -26.65
CA THR A 56 -2.34 -5.57 -26.52
C THR A 56 -2.11 -6.13 -25.12
N ASP A 57 -1.20 -5.52 -24.36
CA ASP A 57 -0.70 -6.09 -23.10
C ASP A 57 -1.40 -5.47 -21.87
N VAL A 58 -2.23 -4.44 -22.08
CA VAL A 58 -2.87 -3.66 -21.01
C VAL A 58 -3.69 -4.55 -20.07
N GLU A 59 -4.55 -5.42 -20.60
CA GLU A 59 -5.41 -6.27 -19.76
C GLU A 59 -4.63 -7.30 -18.95
N SER A 60 -3.56 -7.88 -19.51
CA SER A 60 -2.69 -8.79 -18.78
C SER A 60 -1.92 -8.06 -17.69
N GLU A 61 -1.45 -6.86 -17.99
CA GLU A 61 -0.64 -6.07 -17.06
C GLU A 61 -1.47 -5.56 -15.87
N ILE A 62 -2.71 -5.12 -16.11
CA ILE A 62 -3.66 -4.79 -15.04
C ILE A 62 -3.79 -5.97 -14.06
N LYS A 63 -3.98 -7.19 -14.57
CA LYS A 63 -4.12 -8.39 -13.74
C LYS A 63 -2.84 -8.70 -12.97
N THR A 64 -1.68 -8.49 -13.56
CA THR A 64 -0.38 -8.66 -12.90
C THR A 64 -0.25 -7.66 -11.75
N ILE A 65 -0.43 -6.36 -12.05
CA ILE A 65 -0.31 -5.29 -11.07
C ILE A 65 -1.28 -5.49 -9.89
N LEU A 66 -2.54 -5.84 -10.16
CA LEU A 66 -3.54 -6.10 -9.11
C LEU A 66 -3.11 -7.21 -8.14
N LYS A 67 -2.44 -8.27 -8.63
CA LYS A 67 -1.90 -9.33 -7.76
C LYS A 67 -0.74 -8.85 -6.89
N GLU A 68 0.00 -7.85 -7.35
CA GLU A 68 1.12 -7.29 -6.61
C GLU A 68 0.71 -6.28 -5.52
N ILE A 69 -0.50 -5.70 -5.62
CA ILE A 69 -0.94 -4.59 -4.75
C ILE A 69 -0.79 -4.95 -3.28
N ASP A 70 -1.31 -6.09 -2.82
CA ASP A 70 -1.24 -6.45 -1.40
C ASP A 70 0.20 -6.58 -0.88
N VAL A 71 1.08 -7.18 -1.68
CA VAL A 71 2.49 -7.37 -1.34
C VAL A 71 3.20 -6.04 -1.23
N PHE A 72 2.94 -5.12 -2.15
CA PHE A 72 3.56 -3.82 -2.12
C PHE A 72 2.91 -2.84 -1.12
N CYS A 73 1.63 -2.97 -0.79
CA CYS A 73 1.02 -2.25 0.33
C CYS A 73 1.71 -2.64 1.65
N MET A 74 1.99 -3.93 1.86
CA MET A 74 2.80 -4.37 3.00
C MET A 74 4.19 -3.72 2.97
N ALA A 75 4.89 -3.74 1.84
CA ALA A 75 6.20 -3.13 1.71
C ALA A 75 6.16 -1.61 2.00
N ALA A 76 5.16 -0.90 1.49
CA ALA A 76 4.98 0.53 1.72
C ALA A 76 4.73 0.83 3.20
N HIS A 77 3.78 0.14 3.84
CA HIS A 77 3.51 0.33 5.26
C HIS A 77 4.73 0.04 6.14
N LEU A 78 5.50 -1.00 5.83
CA LEU A 78 6.74 -1.31 6.56
C LEU A 78 7.79 -0.20 6.35
N LEU A 79 8.01 0.23 5.10
CA LEU A 79 8.95 1.30 4.77
C LEU A 79 8.64 2.57 5.56
N TRP A 80 7.38 3.01 5.51
CA TRP A 80 6.95 4.25 6.16
C TRP A 80 6.88 4.13 7.67
N SER A 81 6.62 2.93 8.21
CA SER A 81 6.76 2.66 9.63
C SER A 81 8.19 2.87 10.11
N LEU A 82 9.17 2.31 9.38
CA LEU A 82 10.59 2.45 9.70
C LEU A 82 11.06 3.91 9.57
N TRP A 83 10.61 4.59 8.52
CA TRP A 83 10.86 6.02 8.34
C TRP A 83 10.34 6.83 9.55
N SER A 84 9.11 6.55 9.98
CA SER A 84 8.49 7.25 11.12
C SER A 84 9.20 6.98 12.44
N HIS A 85 9.63 5.73 12.66
CA HIS A 85 10.42 5.38 13.83
C HIS A 85 11.74 6.14 13.86
N LYS A 86 12.46 6.20 12.73
CA LYS A 86 13.67 7.03 12.60
C LYS A 86 13.37 8.50 12.87
N MET A 87 12.29 9.04 12.30
CA MET A 87 11.93 10.45 12.45
C MET A 87 11.48 10.83 13.86
N THR A 88 10.97 9.88 14.65
CA THR A 88 10.65 10.10 16.07
C THR A 88 11.87 10.59 16.88
N PHE A 89 13.09 10.21 16.47
CA PHE A 89 14.32 10.64 17.15
C PHE A 89 15.04 11.81 16.48
N LEU A 90 14.78 12.05 15.20
CA LEU A 90 15.58 12.98 14.37
C LEU A 90 14.82 14.24 13.95
N SER A 91 13.49 14.23 13.97
CA SER A 91 12.70 15.34 13.46
C SER A 91 12.58 16.47 14.48
N VAL A 92 12.65 17.70 13.99
CA VAL A 92 12.27 18.92 14.72
C VAL A 92 10.85 19.38 14.38
N MET A 93 10.17 18.70 13.45
CA MET A 93 8.81 19.01 13.06
C MET A 93 7.84 18.59 14.16
N ASP A 94 6.81 19.41 14.37
CA ASP A 94 5.66 19.05 15.20
C ASP A 94 4.74 18.13 14.39
N PHE A 95 5.15 16.87 14.25
CA PHE A 95 4.37 15.81 13.62
C PHE A 95 4.48 14.57 14.50
N ALA A 96 3.36 13.87 14.66
CA ALA A 96 3.24 12.69 15.51
C ALA A 96 3.87 11.44 14.87
N HIS A 97 5.19 11.46 14.64
CA HIS A 97 5.94 10.39 13.96
C HIS A 97 5.76 9.03 14.64
N LYS A 98 5.67 8.99 15.96
CA LYS A 98 5.48 7.75 16.71
C LYS A 98 4.10 7.14 16.43
N GLU A 99 3.07 7.97 16.44
CA GLU A 99 1.68 7.61 16.19
C GLU A 99 1.51 7.16 14.74
N HIS A 100 2.07 7.92 13.80
CA HIS A 100 2.10 7.55 12.39
C HIS A 100 2.77 6.19 12.17
N GLY A 101 3.97 5.99 12.74
CA GLY A 101 4.69 4.73 12.67
C GLY A 101 3.90 3.54 13.22
N LYS A 102 3.20 3.73 14.35
CA LYS A 102 2.32 2.73 14.94
C LYS A 102 1.18 2.32 13.99
N VAL A 103 0.49 3.30 13.41
CA VAL A 103 -0.63 3.03 12.48
C VAL A 103 -0.12 2.30 11.22
N ARG A 104 1.00 2.72 10.65
CA ARG A 104 1.61 2.03 9.49
C ARG A 104 2.04 0.61 9.85
N THR A 105 2.63 0.37 11.02
CA THR A 105 2.96 -1.00 11.50
C THR A 105 1.71 -1.87 11.59
N GLN A 106 0.62 -1.35 12.17
CA GLN A 106 -0.63 -2.09 12.33
C GLN A 106 -1.23 -2.46 10.97
N ALA A 107 -1.23 -1.54 10.01
CA ALA A 107 -1.68 -1.80 8.64
C ALA A 107 -0.87 -2.90 7.96
N TYR A 108 0.47 -2.90 8.11
CA TYR A 108 1.33 -3.99 7.61
C TYR A 108 0.88 -5.36 8.14
N PHE A 109 0.70 -5.49 9.46
CA PHE A 109 0.31 -6.77 10.06
C PHE A 109 -1.10 -7.22 9.66
N ALA A 110 -2.06 -6.28 9.56
CA ALA A 110 -3.41 -6.58 9.14
C ALA A 110 -3.46 -7.12 7.69
N ILE A 111 -2.73 -6.48 6.77
CA ILE A 111 -2.64 -6.94 5.38
C ILE A 111 -1.91 -8.29 5.31
N LYS A 112 -0.82 -8.45 6.06
CA LYS A 112 -0.07 -9.72 6.15
C LYS A 112 -0.97 -10.86 6.59
N GLU A 113 -1.77 -10.67 7.64
CA GLU A 113 -2.70 -11.68 8.12
C GLU A 113 -3.74 -12.06 7.04
N LYS A 114 -4.35 -11.07 6.38
CA LYS A 114 -5.29 -11.29 5.28
C LYS A 114 -4.65 -11.99 4.08
N TYR A 115 -3.42 -11.64 3.75
CA TYR A 115 -2.64 -12.26 2.67
C TYR A 115 -2.36 -13.72 2.97
N LEU A 116 -1.77 -14.04 4.13
CA LEU A 116 -1.44 -15.41 4.51
C LEU A 116 -2.68 -16.31 4.58
N LYS A 117 -3.82 -15.80 5.09
CA LYS A 117 -5.09 -16.55 5.10
C LYS A 117 -5.53 -16.93 3.68
N ARG A 118 -5.43 -16.01 2.71
CA ARG A 118 -5.77 -16.30 1.30
C ARG A 118 -4.84 -17.34 0.70
N GLU A 119 -3.54 -17.21 0.92
CA GLU A 119 -2.55 -18.16 0.40
C GLU A 119 -2.75 -19.58 0.96
N ILE A 120 -3.05 -19.70 2.26
CA ILE A 120 -3.36 -20.98 2.91
C ILE A 120 -4.64 -21.58 2.32
N CYS A 121 -5.71 -20.79 2.18
CA CYS A 121 -6.97 -21.26 1.59
C CYS A 121 -6.84 -21.66 0.11
N ASN A 122 -5.92 -21.04 -0.63
CA ASN A 122 -5.66 -21.32 -2.04
C ASN A 122 -4.75 -22.54 -2.27
N GLY A 123 -4.43 -23.30 -1.21
CA GLY A 123 -3.61 -24.52 -1.31
C GLY A 123 -2.11 -24.25 -1.36
N GLY A 124 -1.65 -23.06 -0.93
CA GLY A 124 -0.24 -22.78 -0.69
C GLY A 124 0.30 -23.66 0.43
N SER A 125 0.83 -24.82 0.08
CA SER A 125 1.59 -25.68 0.97
C SER A 125 2.85 -24.94 1.46
N GLU A 126 3.04 -24.93 2.78
CA GLU A 126 4.22 -24.46 3.53
C GLU A 126 4.42 -22.93 3.64
N LEU A 127 3.62 -22.30 4.51
CA LEU A 127 4.11 -21.14 5.26
C LEU A 127 4.59 -21.62 6.62
N ILE A 128 5.92 -21.67 6.78
CA ILE A 128 6.58 -21.89 8.08
C ILE A 128 6.18 -20.72 8.98
N VAL A 129 5.25 -20.97 9.90
CA VAL A 129 4.98 -20.06 11.01
C VAL A 129 6.19 -20.19 11.94
N PRO A 130 6.97 -19.13 12.22
CA PRO A 130 7.98 -19.20 13.26
C PRO A 130 7.26 -19.31 14.61
N ASP A 131 7.62 -20.32 15.39
CA ASP A 131 7.13 -20.50 16.76
C ASP A 131 7.34 -19.23 17.59
N GLN A 132 6.35 -18.92 18.42
CA GLN A 132 6.32 -17.81 19.38
C GLN A 132 7.45 -17.90 20.41
#